data_AF-A0AAN8CN71-F1
#
_entry.id   AF-A0AAN8CN71-F1
#
_cell.length_a   1.000
_cell.length_b   1.000
_cell.length_c   1.000
_cell.angle_alpha   90.00
_cell.angle_beta   90.00
_cell.angle_gamma   90.00
#
_symmetry.space_group_name_H-M   'P 1'
#
loop_
_entity.id
_entity.type
_entity.pdbx_description
1 polymer ?
#
loop_
_entity_poly.entity_id
_entity_poly.type
_entity_poly.pdbx_seq_one_letter_code
_entity_poly.pdbx_strand_id
1 'polypeptide(L)'
;MDCPVVLHQLMLDCWQKDRNSRPKFPDLVSMLDKMIRNPASLKTGTNNIPPAPSHHPLLDRGAPDLSSVSSVEDWLAALKMTQYRDSFLGSGFTSLPLVTDITAEDLQRIGVALAGHQKKILTSVQSMRHNIDDQSPTESV
;
A
#
# COMPACT_ATOMS: atom_id res chain seq x y z
N MET A 1 3.84 -12.04 -18.76
CA MET A 1 4.12 -13.47 -18.63
C MET A 1 3.15 -14.00 -17.60
N ASP A 2 2.01 -14.52 -18.07
CA ASP A 2 0.91 -14.94 -17.22
C ASP A 2 1.28 -16.20 -16.42
N CYS A 3 1.04 -16.18 -15.10
CA CYS A 3 1.34 -17.29 -14.22
C CYS A 3 0.21 -18.34 -14.29
N PRO A 4 0.50 -19.63 -14.50
CA PRO A 4 -0.51 -20.69 -14.45
C PRO A 4 -1.25 -20.73 -13.10
N VAL A 5 -2.58 -20.91 -13.11
CA VAL A 5 -3.43 -20.91 -11.89
C VAL A 5 -2.92 -21.87 -10.83
N VAL A 6 -2.55 -23.10 -11.24
CA VAL A 6 -2.05 -24.13 -10.32
C VAL A 6 -0.74 -23.72 -9.64
N LEU A 7 0.12 -22.98 -10.35
CA LEU A 7 1.37 -22.49 -9.80
C LEU A 7 1.12 -21.31 -8.86
N HIS A 8 0.22 -20.40 -9.23
CA HIS A 8 -0.19 -19.30 -8.36
C HIS A 8 -0.83 -19.83 -7.05
N GLN A 9 -1.69 -20.85 -7.14
CA GLN A 9 -2.28 -21.48 -5.96
C GLN A 9 -1.20 -22.07 -5.04
N LEU A 10 -0.21 -22.76 -5.60
CA LEU A 10 0.92 -23.29 -4.82
C LEU A 10 1.70 -22.17 -4.10
N MET A 11 1.88 -21.01 -4.75
CA MET A 11 2.51 -19.83 -4.12
C MET A 11 1.66 -19.32 -2.94
N LEU A 12 0.33 -19.24 -3.10
CA LEU A 12 -0.58 -18.83 -2.02
C LEU A 12 -0.56 -19.82 -0.84
N ASP A 13 -0.50 -21.12 -1.11
CA ASP A 13 -0.42 -22.17 -0.10
C ASP A 13 0.89 -22.08 0.71
N CYS A 14 1.99 -21.65 0.08
CA CYS A 14 3.25 -21.36 0.77
C CYS A 14 3.15 -20.14 1.71
N TRP A 15 2.24 -19.21 1.43
CA TRP A 15 2.05 -17.95 2.18
C TRP A 15 0.91 -17.99 3.20
N GLN A 16 0.41 -19.17 3.56
CA GLN A 16 -0.61 -19.31 4.60
C GLN A 16 -0.18 -18.66 5.92
N LYS A 17 -1.13 -17.97 6.59
CA LYS A 17 -0.88 -17.30 7.88
C LYS A 17 -0.43 -18.30 8.94
N ASP A 18 -1.11 -19.44 9.03
CA ASP A 18 -0.69 -20.55 9.87
C ASP A 18 0.49 -21.30 9.24
N ARG A 19 1.60 -21.41 10.00
CA ARG A 19 2.80 -22.14 9.57
C ARG A 19 2.54 -23.64 9.41
N ASN A 20 1.60 -24.18 10.18
CA ASN A 20 1.27 -25.60 10.15
C ASN A 20 0.51 -25.99 8.88
N SER A 21 -0.24 -25.05 8.29
CA SER A 21 -0.99 -25.22 7.04
C SER A 21 -0.14 -25.10 5.77
N ARG A 22 1.12 -24.68 5.88
CA ARG A 22 2.02 -24.56 4.72
C ARG A 22 2.55 -25.95 4.31
N PRO A 23 2.62 -26.23 3.00
CA PRO A 23 3.18 -27.48 2.48
C PRO A 23 4.63 -27.65 2.92
N LYS A 24 5.05 -28.89 3.20
CA LYS A 24 6.45 -29.19 3.51
C LYS A 24 7.25 -29.32 2.21
N PHE A 25 8.58 -29.21 2.31
CA PHE A 25 9.45 -29.35 1.14
C PHE A 25 9.22 -30.63 0.33
N PRO A 26 9.00 -31.82 0.93
CA PRO A 26 8.68 -33.02 0.17
C PRO A 26 7.39 -32.89 -0.66
N ASP A 27 6.36 -32.26 -0.10
CA ASP A 27 5.08 -32.03 -0.78
C ASP A 27 5.25 -31.05 -1.95
N LEU A 28 5.99 -29.96 -1.72
CA LEU A 28 6.32 -28.98 -2.75
C LEU A 28 7.03 -29.61 -3.95
N VAL A 29 8.07 -30.42 -3.70
CA VAL A 29 8.81 -31.10 -4.76
C VAL A 29 7.91 -32.08 -5.51
N SER A 30 7.08 -32.84 -4.80
CA SER A 30 6.11 -33.77 -5.41
C SER A 30 5.09 -33.05 -6.30
N MET A 31 4.58 -31.90 -5.85
CA MET A 31 3.64 -31.07 -6.63
C MET A 31 4.31 -30.49 -7.88
N LEU A 32 5.53 -29.97 -7.76
CA LEU A 32 6.30 -29.44 -8.88
C LEU A 32 6.65 -30.54 -9.90
N ASP A 33 7.09 -31.70 -9.43
CA ASP A 33 7.41 -32.85 -10.27
C ASP A 33 6.17 -33.33 -11.06
N LYS A 34 4.99 -33.37 -10.43
CA LYS A 34 3.72 -33.67 -11.12
C LYS A 34 3.38 -32.66 -12.22
N MET A 35 3.62 -31.37 -11.98
CA MET A 35 3.39 -30.32 -12.98
C MET A 35 4.37 -30.43 -14.16
N ILE A 36 5.63 -30.80 -13.92
CA ILE A 36 6.63 -30.99 -14.98
C ILE A 36 6.33 -32.25 -15.80
N ARG A 37 5.87 -33.33 -15.17
CA ARG A 37 5.49 -34.58 -15.85
C ARG A 37 4.18 -34.48 -16.63
N ASN A 38 3.30 -33.54 -16.29
CA ASN A 38 2.07 -33.26 -17.02
C ASN A 38 1.91 -31.77 -17.34
N PRO A 39 2.59 -31.26 -18.39
CA PRO A 39 2.55 -29.83 -18.74
C PRO A 39 1.18 -29.34 -19.22
N ALA A 40 0.23 -30.24 -19.52
CA ALA A 40 -1.14 -29.86 -19.85
C ALA A 40 -1.86 -29.17 -18.66
N SER A 41 -1.51 -29.53 -17.42
CA SER A 41 -2.06 -28.91 -16.20
C SER A 41 -1.68 -27.43 -16.05
N LEU A 42 -0.65 -26.96 -16.74
CA LEU A 42 -0.21 -25.55 -16.71
C LEU A 42 -1.00 -24.65 -17.67
N LYS A 43 -1.79 -25.23 -18.57
CA LYS A 43 -2.54 -24.48 -19.61
C LYS A 43 -3.90 -24.00 -19.15
N THR A 44 -4.37 -24.44 -17.99
CA THR A 44 -5.71 -24.12 -17.48
C THR A 44 -5.68 -22.80 -16.70
N GLY A 45 -6.09 -21.71 -17.37
CA GLY A 45 -6.73 -20.55 -16.72
C GLY A 45 -5.97 -19.22 -16.75
N THR A 46 -6.06 -18.48 -17.85
CA THR A 46 -5.96 -16.99 -17.81
C THR A 46 -7.28 -16.33 -18.22
N ASN A 47 -8.35 -17.10 -18.44
CA ASN A 47 -9.60 -16.55 -18.95
C ASN A 47 -10.59 -16.32 -17.82
N ASN A 48 -10.88 -15.03 -17.60
CA ASN A 48 -12.14 -14.49 -17.07
C ASN A 48 -12.27 -14.25 -15.57
N ILE A 49 -11.20 -13.90 -14.87
CA ILE A 49 -11.35 -13.19 -13.59
C ILE A 49 -11.08 -11.70 -13.90
N PRO A 50 -12.10 -10.80 -13.88
CA PRO A 50 -11.83 -9.37 -13.91
C PRO A 50 -10.86 -9.06 -12.77
N PRO A 51 -9.90 -8.14 -12.93
CA PRO A 51 -8.92 -7.84 -11.88
C PRO A 51 -9.69 -7.45 -10.63
N ALA A 52 -9.77 -8.37 -9.67
CA ALA A 52 -10.23 -8.04 -8.34
C ALA A 52 -9.31 -6.93 -7.84
N PRO A 53 -9.84 -5.86 -7.22
CA PRO A 53 -9.00 -4.83 -6.64
C PRO A 53 -7.99 -5.54 -5.74
N SER A 54 -6.72 -5.35 -6.07
CA SER A 54 -5.59 -6.01 -5.45
C SER A 54 -5.43 -5.54 -4.01
N HIS A 55 -6.33 -5.94 -3.13
CA HIS A 55 -6.15 -5.92 -1.69
C HIS A 55 -5.21 -7.09 -1.36
N HIS A 56 -3.94 -6.93 -1.70
CA HIS A 56 -2.87 -7.78 -1.18
C HIS A 56 -2.44 -7.19 0.16
N PRO A 57 -2.92 -7.68 1.32
CA PRO A 57 -2.45 -7.22 2.63
C PRO A 57 -0.94 -7.39 2.85
N LEU A 58 -0.23 -8.12 1.98
CA LEU A 58 1.23 -8.25 1.96
C LEU A 58 1.95 -7.22 1.07
N LEU A 59 1.27 -6.65 0.07
CA LEU A 59 1.77 -5.54 -0.75
C LEU A 59 1.27 -4.19 -0.25
N ASP A 60 0.23 -4.18 0.59
CA ASP A 60 -0.19 -3.06 1.42
C ASP A 60 0.87 -2.81 2.48
N ARG A 61 1.95 -2.19 2.04
CA ARG A 61 3.08 -1.82 2.86
C ARG A 61 2.73 -0.55 3.62
N GLY A 62 1.78 -0.68 4.55
CA GLY A 62 1.43 0.32 5.54
C GLY A 62 1.10 1.68 4.93
N ALA A 63 0.11 1.72 4.03
CA ALA A 63 -0.61 2.98 3.86
C ALA A 63 -1.15 3.35 5.26
N PRO A 64 -0.77 4.51 5.82
CA PRO A 64 -1.37 4.94 7.06
C PRO A 64 -2.87 5.03 6.84
N ASP A 65 -3.67 4.54 7.79
CA ASP A 65 -5.09 4.81 7.78
C ASP A 65 -5.30 6.31 8.05
N LEU A 66 -5.38 7.08 6.97
CA LEU A 66 -5.57 8.53 7.01
C LEU A 66 -7.05 8.91 7.22
N SER A 67 -7.96 7.94 7.36
CA SER A 67 -9.39 8.22 7.54
C SER A 67 -9.73 8.85 8.89
N SER A 68 -8.81 8.77 9.87
CA SER A 68 -9.04 9.21 11.25
C SER A 68 -8.09 10.32 11.73
N VAL A 69 -7.23 10.88 10.87
CA VAL A 69 -6.29 11.94 11.29
C VAL A 69 -7.03 13.27 11.44
N SER A 70 -6.90 13.90 12.61
CA SER A 70 -7.60 15.15 12.94
C SER A 70 -6.67 16.38 13.01
N SER A 71 -5.36 16.14 13.10
CA SER A 71 -4.34 17.16 13.27
C SER A 71 -3.07 16.85 12.48
N VAL A 72 -2.20 17.87 12.31
CA VAL A 72 -0.87 17.71 11.70
C VAL A 72 0.00 16.74 12.50
N GLU A 73 -0.16 16.71 13.82
CA GLU A 73 0.55 15.78 14.70
C GLU A 73 0.10 14.33 14.49
N ASP A 74 -1.22 14.07 14.45
CA ASP A 74 -1.77 12.73 14.18
C ASP A 74 -1.33 12.22 12.81
N TRP A 75 -1.35 13.10 11.81
CA TRP A 75 -0.93 12.79 10.45
C TRP A 75 0.56 12.41 10.37
N LEU A 76 1.44 13.20 11.00
CA LEU A 76 2.86 12.88 11.10
C LEU A 76 3.09 11.59 11.90
N ALA A 77 2.29 11.32 12.94
CA ALA A 77 2.35 10.08 13.71
C ALA A 77 1.99 8.85 12.85
N ALA A 78 0.91 8.93 12.08
CA ALA A 78 0.49 7.88 11.14
C ALA A 78 1.59 7.59 10.10
N LEU A 79 2.30 8.63 9.64
CA LEU A 79 3.43 8.50 8.72
C LEU A 79 4.75 8.07 9.39
N LYS A 80 4.82 7.95 10.72
CA LYS A 80 6.09 7.79 11.47
C LYS A 80 7.10 8.89 11.13
N MET A 81 6.62 10.12 11.10
CA MET A 81 7.33 11.35 10.78
C MET A 81 7.20 12.40 11.91
N THR A 82 6.87 11.98 13.14
CA THR A 82 6.66 12.87 14.30
C THR A 82 7.89 13.73 14.63
N GLN A 83 9.09 13.32 14.23
CA GLN A 83 10.31 14.11 14.41
C GLN A 83 10.26 15.46 13.67
N TYR A 84 9.37 15.63 12.70
CA TYR A 84 9.18 16.89 11.98
C TYR A 84 8.08 17.78 12.56
N ARG A 85 7.38 17.35 13.63
CA ARG A 85 6.24 18.09 14.21
C ARG A 85 6.57 19.56 14.47
N ASP A 86 7.66 19.83 15.19
CA ASP A 86 8.05 21.21 15.52
C ASP A 86 8.46 22.02 14.28
N SER A 87 9.08 21.40 13.28
CA SER A 87 9.38 22.03 12.00
C SER A 87 8.13 22.50 11.26
N PHE A 88 7.09 21.67 11.22
CA PHE A 88 5.81 22.01 10.57
C PHE A 88 5.10 23.13 11.34
N LEU A 89 4.91 22.97 12.65
CA LEU A 89 4.20 23.94 13.47
C LEU A 89 4.93 25.29 13.55
N GLY A 90 6.25 25.26 13.73
CA GLY A 90 7.10 26.45 13.77
C GLY A 90 7.16 27.22 12.44
N SER A 91 6.84 26.56 11.33
CA SER A 91 6.77 27.16 9.99
C SER A 91 5.35 27.53 9.55
N GLY A 92 4.36 27.41 10.45
CA GLY A 92 2.97 27.82 10.20
C GLY A 92 2.06 26.75 9.58
N PHE A 93 2.55 25.52 9.38
CA PHE A 93 1.72 24.40 8.92
C PHE A 93 0.97 23.76 10.10
N THR A 94 -0.06 24.46 10.58
CA THR A 94 -0.78 24.12 11.82
C THR A 94 -2.10 23.37 11.59
N SER A 95 -2.52 23.16 10.34
CA SER A 95 -3.75 22.45 9.99
C SER A 95 -3.57 21.59 8.73
N LEU A 96 -4.38 20.52 8.60
CA LEU A 96 -4.33 19.62 7.44
C LEU A 96 -4.58 20.35 6.09
N PRO A 97 -5.51 21.32 5.99
CA PRO A 97 -5.68 22.10 4.76
C PRO A 97 -4.44 22.92 4.34
N LEU A 98 -3.63 23.40 5.30
CA LEU A 98 -2.37 24.08 4.96
C LEU A 98 -1.30 23.09 4.49
N VAL A 99 -1.28 21.90 5.09
CA VAL A 99 -0.37 20.81 4.72
C VAL A 99 -0.70 20.26 3.34
N THR A 100 -1.97 20.27 2.91
CA THR A 100 -2.33 19.76 1.59
C THR A 100 -1.67 20.52 0.45
N ASP A 101 -1.22 21.76 0.65
CA ASP A 101 -0.57 22.58 -0.38
C ASP A 101 0.96 22.63 -0.30
N ILE A 102 1.55 21.83 0.57
CA ILE A 102 3.00 21.83 0.78
C ILE A 102 3.74 21.29 -0.45
N THR A 103 4.82 21.98 -0.83
CA THR A 103 5.69 21.60 -1.95
C THR A 103 6.95 20.89 -1.46
N ALA A 104 7.70 20.27 -2.39
CA ALA A 104 9.02 19.71 -2.08
C ALA A 104 10.01 20.78 -1.58
N GLU A 105 9.90 22.01 -2.11
CA GLU A 105 10.73 23.15 -1.71
C GLU A 105 10.42 23.58 -0.27
N ASP A 106 9.14 23.56 0.11
CA ASP A 106 8.72 23.84 1.49
C ASP A 106 9.26 22.81 2.47
N LEU A 107 9.17 21.52 2.12
CA LEU A 107 9.73 20.43 2.93
C LEU A 107 11.23 20.62 3.15
N GLN A 108 11.97 21.00 2.11
CA GLN A 108 13.39 21.29 2.25
C GLN A 108 13.64 22.49 3.18
N ARG A 109 12.85 23.56 3.05
CA ARG A 109 12.99 24.78 3.87
C ARG A 109 12.73 24.54 5.35
N ILE A 110 11.79 23.67 5.69
CA ILE A 110 11.47 23.34 7.09
C ILE A 110 12.36 22.23 7.68
N GLY A 111 13.36 21.74 6.92
CA GLY A 111 14.37 20.80 7.42
C GLY A 111 14.11 19.32 7.09
N VAL A 112 13.14 19.00 6.24
CA VAL A 112 12.94 17.65 5.69
C VAL A 112 13.83 17.46 4.46
N ALA A 113 15.13 17.22 4.67
CA ALA A 113 16.11 17.11 3.58
C ALA A 113 16.21 15.70 2.95
N LEU A 114 15.80 14.65 3.66
CA LEU A 114 15.91 13.28 3.17
C LEU A 114 14.88 13.01 2.07
N ALA A 115 15.33 12.71 0.85
CA ALA A 115 14.47 12.45 -0.31
C ALA A 115 13.41 11.35 -0.05
N GLY A 116 13.76 10.31 0.71
CA GLY A 116 12.79 9.28 1.11
C GLY A 116 11.67 9.81 2.01
N HIS A 117 11.98 10.73 2.92
CA HIS A 117 11.00 11.36 3.79
C HIS A 117 10.13 12.36 3.02
N GLN A 118 10.74 13.17 2.16
CA GLN A 118 10.02 14.06 1.26
C GLN A 118 9.01 13.29 0.41
N LYS A 119 9.45 12.20 -0.23
CA LYS A 119 8.58 11.34 -1.03
C LYS A 119 7.42 10.80 -0.21
N LYS A 120 7.68 10.26 1.00
CA LYS A 120 6.63 9.70 1.87
C LYS A 120 5.56 10.74 2.23
N ILE A 121 6.01 11.95 2.60
CA ILE A 121 5.12 13.04 3.00
C ILE A 121 4.30 13.52 1.79
N LEU A 122 4.93 13.80 0.66
CA LEU A 122 4.25 14.27 -0.55
C LEU A 122 3.24 13.24 -1.10
N THR A 123 3.57 11.95 -1.07
CA THR A 123 2.63 10.90 -1.45
C THR A 123 1.40 10.90 -0.53
N SER A 124 1.58 11.08 0.79
CA SER A 124 0.45 11.17 1.70
C SER A 124 -0.40 12.42 1.47
N VAL A 125 0.21 13.56 1.14
CA VAL A 125 -0.49 14.79 0.77
C VAL A 125 -1.36 14.59 -0.47
N GLN A 126 -0.85 13.88 -1.48
CA GLN A 126 -1.63 13.54 -2.68
C GLN A 126 -2.84 12.65 -2.34
N SER A 127 -2.68 11.67 -1.44
CA SER A 127 -3.79 10.84 -0.96
C SER A 127 -4.84 11.64 -0.19
N MET A 128 -4.43 12.60 0.65
CA MET A 128 -5.36 13.46 1.38
C MET A 128 -6.22 14.31 0.43
N ARG A 129 -5.64 14.82 -0.66
CA ARG A 129 -6.38 15.58 -1.68
C ARG A 129 -7.46 14.75 -2.36
N HIS A 130 -7.15 13.51 -2.71
CA HIS A 130 -8.10 12.62 -3.39
C HIS A 130 -9.32 12.27 -2.52
N ASN A 131 -9.13 12.09 -1.21
CA ASN A 131 -10.23 11.83 -0.28
C ASN A 131 -11.15 13.06 -0.07
N ILE A 132 -10.63 14.28 -0.25
CA ILE A 132 -11.41 15.52 -0.14
C ILE A 132 -12.30 15.69 -1.39
N ASP A 133 -11.79 15.37 -2.57
CA ASP A 133 -12.53 15.49 -3.83
C ASP A 133 -13.71 14.51 -3.92
N ASP A 134 -13.59 13.31 -3.34
CA ASP A 134 -14.67 12.32 -3.23
C ASP A 134 -15.79 12.72 -2.24
N GLN A 135 -15.60 13.81 -1.48
CA GLN A 135 -16.55 14.30 -0.47
C GLN A 135 -17.32 15.55 -0.90
N SER A 136 -17.43 15.80 -2.21
CA SER A 136 -18.34 16.82 -2.74
C SER A 136 -19.82 16.41 -2.58
N PRO A 137 -20.72 17.32 -2.16
CA PRO A 137 -22.10 16.96 -1.87
C PRO A 137 -22.91 16.76 -3.16
N THR A 138 -23.61 15.64 -3.26
CA THR A 138 -24.77 15.52 -4.14
C THR A 138 -25.85 16.49 -3.63
N GLU A 139 -25.85 17.72 -4.14
CA GLU A 139 -27.03 18.59 -4.09
C GLU A 139 -28.13 17.95 -4.94
N SER A 140 -29.09 17.31 -4.27
CA SER A 140 -30.37 16.92 -4.85
C SER A 140 -31.26 18.16 -4.94
N VAL A 141 -31.58 18.58 -6.17
CA VAL A 141 -32.75 19.40 -6.49
C VAL A 141 -33.97 18.48 -6.65
#